data_AF-H8GUV9-F1
#
_entry.id   AF-H8GUV9-F1
#
_cell.length_a   1.000
_cell.length_b   1.000
_cell.length_c   1.000
_cell.angle_alpha   90.00
_cell.angle_beta   90.00
_cell.angle_gamma   90.00
#
_symmetry.space_group_name_H-M   'P 1'
#
loop_
_entity.id
_entity.type
_entity.pdbx_description
1 polymer ?
#
loop_
_entity_poly.entity_id
_entity_poly.type
_entity_poly.pdbx_seq_one_letter_code
_entity_poly.pdbx_strand_id
1 'polypeptide(L)'
;MLALERGGVDILHRCGGVARCTTCRVEFLEGEPDLMTAAEYDKLTEKELLNVARLSCQIECAPGMRLRPLQTVSSSGLEAGKAPAETIMPEPVWTTRPGASTEG
;
A
#
# COMPACT_ATOMS: atom_id res chain seq x y z
N MET A 1 -5.89 2.84 0.70
CA MET A 1 -6.55 1.97 1.70
C MET A 1 -8.03 2.30 1.87
N LEU A 2 -8.39 3.54 2.25
CA LEU A 2 -9.79 3.95 2.42
C LEU A 2 -10.68 3.68 1.20
N ALA A 3 -10.14 3.84 -0.02
CA ALA A 3 -10.87 3.49 -1.25
C ALA A 3 -11.23 2.00 -1.33
N LEU A 4 -10.36 1.11 -0.85
CA LEU A 4 -10.59 -0.33 -0.82
C LEU A 4 -11.67 -0.67 0.22
N GLU A 5 -11.59 -0.11 1.42
CA GLU A 5 -12.59 -0.30 2.46
C GLU A 5 -13.98 0.20 2.03
N ARG A 6 -14.05 1.39 1.40
CA ARG A 6 -15.29 1.93 0.83
C ARG A 6 -15.84 1.05 -0.30
N GLY A 7 -14.96 0.33 -1.01
CA GLY A 7 -15.32 -0.67 -2.01
C GLY A 7 -15.69 -2.04 -1.44
N GLY A 8 -15.80 -2.19 -0.12
CA GLY A 8 -16.16 -3.44 0.54
C GLY A 8 -15.00 -4.44 0.70
N VAL A 9 -13.76 -4.01 0.48
CA VAL A 9 -12.57 -4.84 0.68
C VAL A 9 -12.05 -4.67 2.11
N ASP A 10 -12.02 -5.75 2.87
CA ASP A 10 -11.53 -5.82 4.26
C ASP A 10 -9.99 -5.91 4.33
N ILE A 11 -9.31 -5.00 3.62
CA ILE A 11 -7.84 -4.92 3.59
C ILE A 11 -7.29 -4.76 5.02
N LEU A 12 -6.26 -5.53 5.39
CA LEU A 12 -5.74 -5.46 6.75
C LEU A 12 -4.86 -4.22 6.97
N HIS A 13 -4.93 -3.60 8.14
CA HIS A 13 -4.18 -2.36 8.43
C HIS A 13 -3.71 -2.26 9.89
N ARG A 14 -2.91 -3.22 10.36
CA ARG A 14 -2.50 -3.33 11.78
C ARG A 14 -1.88 -2.07 12.37
N CYS A 15 -1.15 -1.28 11.58
CA CYS A 15 -0.54 -0.04 12.07
C CYS A 15 -1.44 1.20 11.98
N GLY A 16 -2.63 1.11 11.38
CA GLY A 16 -3.48 2.27 11.08
C GLY A 16 -2.93 3.13 9.95
N GLY A 17 -2.28 2.53 8.96
CA GLY A 17 -1.91 3.20 7.72
C GLY A 17 -0.65 4.08 7.76
N VAL A 18 0.23 3.90 8.74
CA VAL A 18 1.44 4.74 8.95
C VAL A 18 2.75 4.10 8.50
N ALA A 19 2.72 3.19 7.52
CA ALA A 19 3.87 2.43 7.02
C ALA A 19 4.72 1.72 8.10
N ARG A 20 4.14 1.35 9.26
CA ARG A 20 4.83 0.62 10.34
C ARG A 20 4.62 -0.90 10.31
N CYS A 21 3.81 -1.39 9.37
CA CYS A 21 3.57 -2.81 9.13
C CYS A 21 3.48 -3.08 7.62
N THR A 22 3.38 -4.35 7.22
CA THR A 22 3.22 -4.75 5.81
C THR A 22 1.92 -5.51 5.56
N THR A 23 0.93 -5.36 6.44
CA THR A 23 -0.34 -6.10 6.38
C THR A 23 -1.32 -5.57 5.32
N CYS A 24 -1.20 -4.30 4.94
CA CYS A 24 -2.04 -3.66 3.92
C CYS A 24 -1.55 -3.91 2.49
N ARG A 25 -0.79 -5.01 2.30
CA ARG A 25 -0.08 -5.29 1.05
C ARG A 25 -1.03 -5.64 -0.08
N VAL A 26 -0.72 -5.12 -1.26
CA VAL A 26 -1.44 -5.31 -2.51
C VAL A 26 -0.46 -5.62 -3.63
N GLU A 27 -0.94 -6.22 -4.71
CA GLU A 27 -0.22 -6.37 -5.97
C GLU A 27 -0.98 -5.61 -7.05
N PHE A 28 -0.28 -4.82 -7.87
CA PHE A 28 -0.89 -4.18 -9.03
C PHE A 28 -1.02 -5.16 -10.18
N LEU A 29 -2.20 -5.14 -10.79
CA LEU A 29 -2.51 -5.83 -12.04
C LEU A 29 -2.39 -4.88 -13.23
N GLU A 30 -2.77 -3.61 -13.04
CA GLU A 30 -2.63 -2.52 -14.03
C GLU A 30 -2.50 -1.16 -13.33
N GLY A 31 -1.86 -0.20 -14.01
CA GLY A 31 -1.79 1.19 -13.55
C GLY A 31 -0.94 1.37 -12.29
N GLU A 32 0.13 0.59 -12.12
CA GLU A 32 1.05 0.78 -11.01
C GLU A 32 1.79 2.13 -11.13
N PRO A 33 1.76 3.01 -10.11
CA PRO A 33 2.52 4.24 -10.13
C PRO A 33 4.03 3.98 -10.12
N ASP A 34 4.75 4.81 -10.88
CA ASP A 34 6.21 4.90 -10.82
C ASP A 34 6.68 5.50 -9.50
N LEU A 35 5.83 6.29 -8.84
CA LEU A 35 6.11 6.87 -7.54
C LEU A 35 5.71 5.95 -6.39
N MET A 36 6.49 6.00 -5.32
CA MET A 36 6.20 5.40 -4.03
C MET A 36 6.69 6.31 -2.91
N THR A 37 6.17 6.17 -1.69
CA THR A 37 6.71 6.96 -0.57
C THR A 37 8.03 6.34 -0.08
N ALA A 38 8.93 7.17 0.47
CA ALA A 38 10.13 6.69 1.13
C ALA A 38 9.80 5.74 2.29
N ALA A 39 8.73 6.04 3.04
CA ALA A 39 8.25 5.17 4.11
C ALA A 39 7.77 3.79 3.60
N GLU A 40 7.13 3.74 2.43
CA GLU A 40 6.80 2.49 1.74
C GLU A 40 8.08 1.73 1.35
N TYR A 41 9.02 2.41 0.70
CA TYR A 41 10.27 1.85 0.22
C TYR A 41 11.08 1.23 1.37
N ASP A 42 11.30 1.98 2.45
CA ASP A 42 12.05 1.55 3.61
C ASP A 42 11.39 0.33 4.27
N LYS A 43 10.06 0.38 4.44
CA LYS A 43 9.34 -0.71 5.10
C LYS A 43 9.34 -1.99 4.27
N LEU A 44 9.18 -1.89 2.95
CA LEU A 44 9.23 -3.03 2.05
C LEU A 44 10.64 -3.62 1.94
N THR A 45 11.66 -2.76 1.93
CA THR A 45 13.07 -3.18 1.95
C THR A 45 13.40 -3.94 3.24
N GLU A 46 13.02 -3.38 4.40
CA GLU A 46 13.24 -4.01 5.71
C GLU A 46 12.58 -5.40 5.81
N LYS A 47 11.45 -5.60 5.12
CA LYS A 47 10.71 -6.86 5.15
C LYS A 47 10.97 -7.77 3.96
N GLU A 48 11.93 -7.43 3.09
CA GLU A 48 12.27 -8.21 1.89
C GLU A 48 11.05 -8.40 0.96
N LEU A 49 10.17 -7.40 0.91
CA LEU A 49 8.94 -7.37 0.10
C LEU A 49 9.00 -6.32 -1.02
N LEU A 50 10.12 -5.62 -1.16
CA LEU A 50 10.34 -4.68 -2.25
C LEU A 50 10.26 -5.42 -3.60
N ASN A 51 9.52 -4.86 -4.56
CA ASN A 51 9.17 -5.48 -5.86
C ASN A 51 8.30 -6.74 -5.78
N VAL A 52 7.87 -7.15 -4.58
CA VAL A 52 6.93 -8.27 -4.38
C VAL A 52 5.51 -7.77 -4.10
N ALA A 53 5.41 -6.64 -3.38
CA ALA A 53 4.13 -6.04 -3.05
C ALA A 53 4.27 -4.52 -2.94
N ARG A 54 3.11 -3.86 -2.87
CA ARG A 54 2.97 -2.45 -2.53
C ARG A 54 2.15 -2.28 -1.26
N LEU A 55 2.31 -1.18 -0.55
CA LEU A 55 1.53 -0.88 0.66
C LEU A 55 0.36 0.03 0.31
N SER A 56 -0.87 -0.49 0.36
CA SER A 56 -2.07 0.28 -0.01
C SER A 56 -2.33 1.52 0.86
N CYS A 57 -1.70 1.64 2.03
CA CYS A 57 -1.76 2.85 2.85
C CYS A 57 -0.81 3.97 2.40
N GLN A 58 0.07 3.71 1.43
CA GLN A 58 1.06 4.66 0.90
C GLN A 58 0.86 4.97 -0.58
N ILE A 59 -0.29 4.59 -1.13
CA ILE A 59 -0.65 4.77 -2.54
C ILE A 59 -1.76 5.81 -2.65
N GLU A 60 -1.56 6.82 -3.48
CA GLU A 60 -2.62 7.71 -3.94
C GLU A 60 -3.51 6.98 -4.95
N CYS A 61 -4.82 7.07 -4.75
CA CYS A 61 -5.77 6.44 -5.67
C CYS A 61 -5.88 7.29 -6.94
N ALA A 62 -5.44 6.74 -8.08
CA ALA A 62 -5.61 7.36 -9.39
C ALA A 62 -6.51 6.51 -10.32
N PRO A 63 -7.10 7.11 -11.36
CA PRO A 63 -7.83 6.37 -12.38
C PRO A 63 -6.95 5.33 -13.08
N GLY A 64 -7.55 4.23 -13.53
CA GLY A 64 -6.84 3.18 -14.29
C GLY A 64 -6.07 2.16 -13.42
N MET A 65 -6.09 2.32 -12.10
CA MET A 65 -5.49 1.34 -11.20
C MET A 65 -6.36 0.09 -11.06
N ARG A 66 -5.77 -1.08 -11.28
CA ARG A 66 -6.33 -2.36 -10.83
C ARG A 66 -5.29 -3.07 -9.98
N LEU A 67 -5.73 -3.52 -8.81
CA LEU A 67 -4.87 -4.20 -7.85
C LEU A 67 -5.66 -5.30 -7.14
N ARG A 68 -4.94 -6.27 -6.57
CA ARG A 68 -5.52 -7.29 -5.68
C ARG A 68 -4.96 -7.18 -4.26
N PRO A 69 -5.80 -7.31 -3.23
CA PRO A 69 -5.35 -7.50 -1.85
C PRO A 69 -4.53 -8.78 -1.71
N LEU A 70 -3.39 -8.71 -1.04
CA LEU A 70 -2.58 -9.89 -0.70
C LEU A 70 -2.79 -10.35 0.75
N GLN A 71 -3.45 -9.53 1.57
CA GLN A 71 -3.79 -9.88 2.94
C GLN A 71 -5.00 -9.08 3.43
N THR A 72 -6.06 -9.79 3.83
CA THR A 72 -7.30 -9.22 4.37
C THR A 72 -7.52 -9.66 5.82
N VAL A 73 -8.48 -9.04 6.51
CA VAL A 73 -8.94 -9.48 7.84
C VAL A 73 -9.44 -10.92 7.75
N SER A 74 -10.37 -11.18 6.83
CA SER A 74 -10.94 -12.51 6.57
C SER A 74 -9.89 -13.58 6.24
N SER A 75 -8.87 -13.26 5.46
CA SER A 75 -7.86 -14.24 5.05
C SER A 75 -6.81 -14.55 6.11
N SER A 76 -6.63 -13.66 7.10
CA SER A 76 -5.55 -13.76 8.08
C SER A 76 -6.03 -14.12 9.49
N GLY A 77 -7.31 -13.93 9.80
CA GLY A 77 -7.85 -14.07 11.15
C GLY A 77 -7.29 -13.02 12.13
N LEU A 78 -6.69 -11.94 11.62
CA LEU A 78 -6.15 -10.84 12.41
C LEU A 78 -7.11 -9.66 12.42
N GLU A 79 -7.20 -9.01 13.58
CA GLU A 79 -7.99 -7.80 13.74
C GLU A 79 -7.31 -6.58 13.11
N ALA A 80 -8.13 -5.74 12.49
CA ALA A 80 -7.76 -4.41 12.01
C ALA A 80 -7.13 -3.53 13.11
N GLY A 81 -6.28 -2.60 12.70
CA GLY A 81 -5.69 -1.61 13.62
C GLY A 81 -6.61 -0.40 13.83
N LYS A 82 -6.01 0.72 14.24
CA LYS A 82 -6.70 2.02 14.20
C LYS A 82 -7.18 2.34 12.78
N ALA A 83 -8.27 3.08 12.66
CA ALA A 83 -8.69 3.65 11.39
C ALA A 83 -7.55 4.53 10.82
N PRO A 84 -7.21 4.42 9.53
CA PRO A 84 -6.22 5.29 8.92
C PRO A 84 -6.69 6.74 8.86
N ALA A 85 -5.72 7.64 8.71
CA ALA A 85 -6.01 9.02 8.34
C ALA A 85 -6.58 9.13 6.92
N GLU A 86 -7.26 10.24 6.64
CA GLU A 86 -7.77 10.55 5.29
C GLU A 86 -6.64 10.81 4.28
N THR A 87 -5.50 11.27 4.76
CA THR A 87 -4.28 11.53 3.99
C THR A 87 -3.21 10.47 4.28
N ILE A 88 -2.24 10.34 3.37
CA ILE A 88 -1.09 9.44 3.57
C ILE A 88 -0.29 9.93 4.78
N MET A 89 -0.01 8.99 5.69
CA MET A 89 0.76 9.23 6.90
C MET A 89 1.94 8.24 6.98
N PRO A 90 3.12 8.65 7.49
CA PRO A 90 3.52 10.03 7.77
C PRO A 90 3.47 10.89 6.50
N GLU A 91 3.69 12.20 6.64
CA GLU A 91 3.73 13.11 5.49
C GLU A 91 4.62 12.53 4.38
N PRO A 92 4.10 12.35 3.16
CA PRO A 92 4.77 11.54 2.16
C PRO A 92 5.98 12.28 1.59
N VAL A 93 7.15 11.64 1.71
CA VAL A 93 8.32 11.96 0.89
C VAL A 93 8.31 11.01 -0.29
N TRP A 94 8.20 11.54 -1.51
CA TRP A 94 8.08 10.73 -2.73
C TRP A 94 9.44 10.32 -3.30
N THR A 95 9.52 9.11 -3.82
CA THR A 95 10.66 8.56 -4.56
C THR A 95 10.17 7.70 -5.73
N THR A 96 11.06 7.39 -6.66
CA THR A 96 10.78 6.48 -7.77
C THR A 96 10.93 5.04 -7.32
N ARG A 97 9.93 4.21 -7.65
CA ARG A 97 9.96 2.78 -7.39
C ARG A 97 11.06 2.10 -8.22
N PRO A 98 11.78 1.12 -7.66
CA PRO A 98 12.71 0.31 -8.44
C PRO A 98 12.00 -0.41 -9.59
N GLY A 99 12.60 -0.35 -10.79
CA GLY A 99 12.02 -0.97 -11.98
C GLY A 99 10.80 -0.25 -12.55
N ALA A 100 10.48 0.96 -12.08
CA ALA A 100 9.65 1.89 -12.84
C ALA A 100 10.33 2.17 -14.19
N SER A 101 9.58 2.10 -15.28
CA SER A 101 10.11 2.46 -16.59
C SER A 101 10.44 3.94 -16.57
N THR A 102 11.73 4.29 -16.60
CA THR A 102 12.16 5.63 -16.99
C THR A 102 11.99 5.74 -18.50
N GLU A 103 10.75 5.82 -18.98
CA GLU A 103 10.46 6.09 -20.38
C GLU A 103 9.52 7.29 -20.48
N GLY A 104 10.10 8.45 -20.82
CA GLY A 104 9.39 9.60 -21.41
C GLY A 104 9.48 10.90 -20.63
#